data_AF-A0A6J6VYZ9-F1
#
_entry.id   AF-A0A6J6VYZ9-F1
#
_cell.length_a   1.000
_cell.length_b   1.000
_cell.length_c   1.000
_cell.angle_alpha   90.00
_cell.angle_beta   90.00
_cell.angle_gamma   90.00
#
_symmetry.space_group_name_H-M   'P 1'
#
loop_
_entity.id
_entity.type
_entity.pdbx_description
1 polymer ?
#
loop_
_entity_poly.entity_id
_entity_poly.type
_entity_poly.pdbx_seq_one_letter_code
_entity_poly.pdbx_strand_id
1 'polypeptide(L)'
;MLPSERWQFVHTHRTCVLGYTRKKDGPAQSVFSYVPTDNGDLLVVTMGARAKAKAVDRLGKVSILVLDEKWPMGYLQRYCNPLDEDARPLVAAMAKEEGRVVLRCTPYETFATPPRHLHSNDQDEKVTHWLSGSVPWDATDPK
;
A
#
# COMPACT_ATOMS: atom_id res chain seq x y z
N MET A 1 -11.75 -10.95 2.98
CA MET A 1 -11.29 -10.66 1.61
C MET A 1 -10.75 -11.93 1.01
N LEU A 2 -11.43 -12.42 -0.03
CA LEU A 2 -10.99 -13.54 -0.84
C LEU A 2 -9.69 -13.17 -1.57
N PRO A 3 -8.78 -14.13 -1.84
CA PRO A 3 -7.60 -13.88 -2.66
C PRO A 3 -7.84 -13.11 -3.96
N SER A 4 -8.89 -13.41 -4.71
CA SER A 4 -9.27 -12.66 -5.93
C SER A 4 -9.61 -11.19 -5.66
N GLU A 5 -10.27 -10.89 -4.54
CA GLU A 5 -10.62 -9.53 -4.14
C GLU A 5 -9.40 -8.69 -3.71
N ARG A 6 -8.31 -9.34 -3.25
CA ARG A 6 -7.08 -8.64 -2.80
C ARG A 6 -6.39 -7.91 -3.94
N TRP A 7 -6.31 -8.56 -5.10
CA TRP A 7 -5.76 -7.96 -6.31
C TRP A 7 -6.51 -6.69 -6.70
N GLN A 8 -7.84 -6.79 -6.77
CA GLN A 8 -8.69 -5.64 -7.08
C GLN A 8 -8.53 -4.54 -6.01
N PHE A 9 -8.48 -4.91 -4.73
CA PHE A 9 -8.32 -3.95 -3.64
C PHE A 9 -7.01 -3.16 -3.76
N VAL A 10 -5.89 -3.84 -4.01
CA VAL A 10 -4.59 -3.19 -4.19
C VAL A 10 -4.55 -2.31 -5.45
N HIS A 11 -5.27 -2.68 -6.52
CA HIS A 11 -5.31 -1.89 -7.76
C HIS A 11 -6.23 -0.66 -7.67
N THR A 12 -7.20 -0.66 -6.77
CA THR A 12 -8.21 0.39 -6.65
C THR A 12 -7.91 1.42 -5.56
N HIS A 13 -7.01 1.12 -4.62
CA HIS A 13 -6.63 2.03 -3.53
C HIS A 13 -5.23 2.61 -3.75
N ARG A 14 -4.93 3.73 -3.11
CA ARG A 14 -3.62 4.40 -3.25
C ARG A 14 -2.93 4.62 -1.93
N THR A 15 -3.65 4.71 -0.83
CA THR A 15 -3.13 5.02 0.49
C THR A 15 -2.75 3.74 1.23
N CYS A 16 -1.54 3.73 1.77
CA CYS A 16 -1.06 2.62 2.59
C CYS A 16 -0.25 3.09 3.79
N VAL A 17 -0.09 2.21 4.77
CA VAL A 17 0.81 2.38 5.90
C VAL A 17 1.98 1.41 5.73
N LEU A 18 3.19 1.94 5.66
CA LEU A 18 4.42 1.14 5.72
C LEU A 18 4.84 0.98 7.18
N GLY A 19 4.83 -0.27 7.64
CA GLY A 19 5.37 -0.68 8.93
C GLY A 19 6.79 -1.21 8.79
N TYR A 20 7.70 -0.76 9.65
CA TYR A 20 9.07 -1.25 9.70
C TYR A 20 9.66 -1.20 11.11
N THR A 21 10.56 -2.13 11.42
CA THR A 21 11.24 -2.20 12.71
C THR A 21 12.37 -1.20 12.79
N ARG A 22 12.38 -0.37 13.84
CA ARG A 22 13.48 0.56 14.12
C ARG A 22 14.70 -0.18 14.70
N LYS A 23 15.88 0.45 14.62
CA LYS A 23 17.13 -0.12 15.17
C LYS A 23 17.14 -0.12 16.71
N LYS A 24 16.54 0.90 17.29
CA LYS A 24 16.28 1.06 18.72
C LYS A 24 14.80 1.44 18.83
N ASP A 25 14.13 1.00 19.89
CA ASP A 25 12.69 1.20 20.16
C ASP A 25 11.73 0.33 19.33
N GLY A 26 10.42 0.49 19.59
CA GLY A 26 9.34 -0.22 18.93
C GLY A 26 9.18 0.11 17.43
N PRO A 27 8.26 -0.57 16.73
CA PRO A 27 8.04 -0.38 15.30
C PRO A 27 7.64 1.05 14.95
N ALA A 28 7.93 1.47 13.72
CA ALA A 28 7.51 2.74 13.16
C ALA A 28 6.54 2.51 12.01
N GLN A 29 5.56 3.41 11.90
CA GLN A 29 4.57 3.43 10.84
C GLN A 29 4.62 4.77 10.10
N SER A 30 4.36 4.76 8.81
CA SER A 30 4.30 5.97 8.00
C SER A 30 3.29 5.78 6.87
N VAL A 31 2.48 6.80 6.62
CA VAL A 31 1.48 6.79 5.55
C VAL A 31 2.14 7.17 4.22
N PHE A 32 1.83 6.43 3.15
CA PHE A 32 2.29 6.67 1.78
C PHE A 32 1.14 6.56 0.79
N SER A 33 1.40 7.11 -0.39
CA SER A 33 0.75 6.63 -1.60
C SER A 33 1.66 5.62 -2.30
N TYR A 34 1.07 4.60 -2.92
CA TYR A 34 1.78 3.62 -3.75
C TYR A 34 1.20 3.55 -5.17
N VAL A 35 1.99 2.99 -6.08
CA VAL A 35 1.58 2.69 -7.45
C VAL A 35 1.68 1.18 -7.67
N PRO A 36 0.57 0.48 -7.97
CA PRO A 36 0.61 -0.92 -8.37
C PRO A 36 1.15 -1.05 -9.80
N THR A 37 1.90 -2.12 -10.07
CA THR A 37 2.33 -2.50 -11.41
C THR A 37 1.53 -3.70 -11.92
N ASP A 38 1.53 -3.89 -13.24
CA ASP A 38 0.84 -5.03 -13.88
C ASP A 38 1.38 -6.40 -13.42
N ASN A 39 2.61 -6.43 -12.91
CA ASN A 39 3.26 -7.65 -12.38
C ASN A 39 2.97 -7.89 -10.89
N GLY A 40 2.14 -7.06 -10.25
CA GLY A 40 1.78 -7.19 -8.83
C GLY A 40 2.73 -6.53 -7.86
N ASP A 41 3.77 -5.84 -8.34
CA ASP A 41 4.65 -5.07 -7.47
C ASP A 41 3.99 -3.78 -7.01
N LEU A 42 4.29 -3.37 -5.78
CA LEU A 42 3.88 -2.08 -5.24
C LEU A 42 5.09 -1.16 -5.15
N LEU A 43 5.01 -0.05 -5.87
CA LEU A 43 6.06 0.96 -5.91
C LEU A 43 5.75 2.08 -4.93
N VAL A 44 6.68 2.33 -4.00
CA VAL A 44 6.61 3.44 -3.06
C VAL A 44 7.81 4.34 -3.26
N VAL A 45 7.58 5.62 -3.52
CA VAL A 45 8.66 6.61 -3.68
C VAL A 45 8.97 7.24 -2.34
N THR A 46 10.25 7.29 -1.97
CA THR A 46 10.67 8.04 -0.78
C THR A 46 12.10 8.57 -0.91
N MET A 47 12.49 9.49 -0.03
CA MET A 47 13.87 10.00 0.02
C MET A 47 14.80 8.91 0.59
N GLY A 48 15.92 8.62 -0.06
CA GLY A 48 16.85 7.56 0.34
C GLY A 48 17.45 7.74 1.74
N ALA A 49 17.58 9.00 2.19
CA ALA A 49 18.07 9.30 3.53
C ALA A 49 17.08 8.93 4.66
N ARG A 50 15.81 8.68 4.36
CA ARG A 50 14.76 8.42 5.36
C ARG A 50 14.96 7.06 6.02
N ALA A 51 14.60 7.00 7.30
CA ALA A 51 14.74 5.80 8.13
C ALA A 51 14.11 4.54 7.52
N LYS A 52 12.97 4.70 6.83
CA LYS A 52 12.28 3.63 6.11
C LYS A 52 13.04 3.09 4.89
N ALA A 53 13.69 3.93 4.09
CA ALA A 53 14.52 3.47 2.98
C ALA A 53 15.71 2.66 3.52
N LYS A 54 16.37 3.17 4.56
CA LYS A 54 17.43 2.46 5.28
C LYS A 54 16.94 1.19 6.00
N ALA A 55 15.67 1.11 6.36
CA ALA A 55 15.09 -0.07 6.99
C ALA A 55 14.78 -1.16 5.95
N VAL A 56 14.28 -0.79 4.78
CA VAL A 56 14.09 -1.73 3.66
C VAL A 56 15.42 -2.35 3.26
N ASP A 57 16.44 -1.51 3.05
CA ASP A 57 17.80 -1.97 2.69
C ASP A 57 18.38 -2.92 3.75
N ARG A 58 18.23 -2.59 5.03
CA ARG A 58 18.74 -3.40 6.14
C ARG A 58 17.99 -4.71 6.35
N LEU A 59 16.66 -4.70 6.28
CA LEU A 59 15.82 -5.80 6.72
C LEU A 59 15.40 -6.72 5.57
N GLY A 60 15.38 -6.23 4.34
CA GLY A 60 14.86 -6.93 3.16
C GLY A 60 13.36 -7.26 3.22
N LYS A 61 12.68 -6.94 4.33
CA LYS A 61 11.26 -7.20 4.57
C LYS A 61 10.62 -6.02 5.27
N VAL A 62 9.43 -5.65 4.80
CA VAL A 62 8.57 -4.60 5.36
C VAL A 62 7.11 -5.02 5.21
N SER A 63 6.24 -4.46 6.05
CA SER A 63 4.80 -4.67 5.95
C SER A 63 4.12 -3.46 5.30
N ILE A 64 3.24 -3.70 4.33
CA ILE A 64 2.38 -2.66 3.76
C ILE A 64 0.93 -3.01 4.12
N LEU A 65 0.24 -2.07 4.75
CA LEU A 65 -1.20 -2.12 5.01
C LEU A 65 -1.90 -1.16 4.05
N VAL A 66 -2.69 -1.66 3.12
CA VAL A 66 -3.50 -0.84 2.20
C VAL A 66 -4.81 -0.45 2.88
N LEU A 67 -5.20 0.82 2.76
CA LEU A 67 -6.39 1.36 3.40
C LEU A 67 -7.56 1.45 2.41
N ASP A 68 -8.77 1.12 2.87
CA ASP A 68 -10.02 1.42 2.18
C ASP A 68 -10.32 2.92 2.40
N GLU A 69 -10.18 3.73 1.36
CA GLU A 69 -10.23 5.21 1.43
C GLU A 69 -11.67 5.75 1.62
N LYS A 70 -12.65 4.87 1.82
CA LYS A 70 -14.03 5.22 2.15
C LYS A 70 -14.14 5.70 3.60
N TRP A 71 -14.64 6.92 3.78
CA TRP A 71 -14.94 7.54 5.09
C TRP A 71 -16.25 8.27 4.92
N PRO A 72 -16.54 9.29 5.72
CA PRO A 72 -16.50 10.59 5.05
C PRO A 72 -15.10 11.21 4.88
N MET A 73 -14.22 10.70 4.00
CA MET A 73 -12.90 11.33 3.83
C MET A 73 -13.18 12.62 3.07
N GLY A 74 -13.00 13.78 3.71
CA GLY A 74 -13.01 15.04 2.99
C GLY A 74 -11.82 15.09 2.04
N TYR A 75 -12.07 15.09 0.73
CA TYR A 75 -11.02 15.28 -0.28
C TYR A 75 -11.40 16.41 -1.24
N LEU A 76 -10.39 17.14 -1.70
CA LEU A 76 -10.52 18.16 -2.73
C LEU A 76 -9.83 17.66 -3.99
N GLN A 77 -10.62 17.34 -5.02
CA GLN A 77 -10.09 16.96 -6.32
C GLN A 77 -9.88 18.21 -7.17
N ARG A 78 -8.62 18.53 -7.47
CA ARG A 78 -8.25 19.56 -8.45
C ARG A 78 -7.87 18.89 -9.75
N TYR A 79 -8.54 19.26 -10.84
CA TYR A 79 -8.14 18.83 -12.17
C TYR A 79 -6.95 19.67 -12.61
N CYS A 80 -5.83 18.98 -12.87
CA CYS A 80 -4.61 19.57 -13.41
C CYS A 80 -4.44 19.05 -14.84
N ASN A 81 -3.89 19.89 -15.72
CA ASN A 81 -3.42 19.39 -17.02
C ASN A 81 -2.20 18.47 -16.79
N PRO A 82 -2.02 17.45 -17.64
CA PRO A 82 -0.77 16.69 -17.63
C PRO A 82 0.41 17.64 -17.82
N LEU A 83 1.52 17.32 -17.14
CA LEU A 83 2.78 17.99 -17.43
C LEU A 83 3.16 17.69 -18.89
N ASP A 84 3.59 18.72 -19.62
CA ASP A 84 4.15 18.54 -20.95
C ASP A 84 5.34 17.58 -20.91
N GLU A 85 5.58 16.85 -22.00
CA GLU A 85 6.66 15.85 -22.03
C GLU A 85 8.04 16.44 -21.75
N ASP A 86 8.22 17.73 -22.07
CA ASP A 86 9.42 18.53 -21.80
C ASP A 86 9.70 18.74 -20.31
N ALA A 87 8.72 18.50 -19.44
CA ALA A 87 8.91 18.54 -17.99
C ALA A 87 9.54 17.24 -17.45
N ARG A 88 9.50 16.12 -18.20
CA ARG A 88 10.03 14.82 -17.74
C ARG A 88 11.51 14.87 -17.37
N PRO A 89 12.41 15.52 -18.15
CA PRO A 89 13.82 15.67 -17.77
C PRO A 89 14.00 16.50 -16.49
N LEU A 90 13.21 17.55 -16.30
CA LEU A 90 13.24 18.37 -15.08
C LEU A 90 12.79 17.56 -13.86
N VAL A 91 11.68 16.83 -13.96
CA VAL A 91 11.19 15.95 -12.88
C VAL A 91 12.21 14.84 -12.57
N ALA A 92 12.84 14.26 -13.60
CA ALA A 92 13.90 13.27 -13.41
C ALA A 92 15.14 13.87 -12.72
N ALA A 93 15.54 15.09 -13.10
CA ALA A 93 16.63 15.80 -12.46
C ALA A 93 16.32 16.14 -11.00
N MET A 94 15.11 16.65 -10.71
CA MET A 94 14.63 16.91 -9.34
C MET A 94 14.59 15.63 -8.52
N ALA A 95 14.10 14.51 -9.07
CA ALA A 95 14.10 13.23 -8.37
C ALA A 95 15.51 12.76 -8.02
N LYS A 96 16.49 13.00 -8.90
CA LYS A 96 17.91 12.68 -8.68
C LYS A 96 18.54 13.60 -7.64
N GLU A 97 18.31 14.90 -7.72
CA GLU A 97 18.82 15.91 -6.78
C GLU A 97 18.25 15.70 -5.37
N GLU A 98 16.96 15.42 -5.27
CA GLU A 98 16.29 15.10 -4.01
C GLU A 98 16.71 13.72 -3.45
N GLY A 99 17.47 12.91 -4.20
CA GLY A 99 17.89 11.59 -3.75
C GLY A 99 16.71 10.65 -3.47
N ARG A 100 15.66 10.73 -4.29
CA ARG A 100 14.50 9.83 -4.20
C ARG A 100 14.88 8.43 -4.66
N VAL A 101 14.39 7.43 -3.93
CA VAL A 101 14.51 6.01 -4.23
C VAL A 101 13.12 5.42 -4.40
N VAL A 102 13.01 4.44 -5.30
CA VAL A 102 11.81 3.63 -5.46
C VAL A 102 11.98 2.36 -4.66
N LEU A 103 11.09 2.13 -3.71
CA LEU A 103 10.99 0.88 -2.98
C LEU A 103 10.03 -0.02 -3.76
N ARG A 104 10.56 -1.12 -4.32
CA ARG A 104 9.75 -2.16 -4.95
C ARG A 104 9.38 -3.20 -3.89
N CYS A 105 8.09 -3.34 -3.63
CA CYS A 105 7.57 -4.32 -2.69
C CYS A 105 6.78 -5.37 -3.46
N THR A 106 7.29 -6.60 -3.50
CA THR A 106 6.60 -7.75 -4.08
C THR A 106 5.84 -8.46 -2.95
N PRO A 107 4.49 -8.45 -2.94
CA PRO A 107 3.72 -9.11 -1.91
C PRO A 107 3.97 -10.62 -1.90
N TYR A 108 4.13 -11.22 -0.71
CA TYR A 108 4.34 -12.66 -0.55
C TYR A 108 3.30 -13.32 0.36
N GLU A 109 2.76 -12.57 1.33
CA GLU A 109 1.69 -13.00 2.21
C GLU A 109 0.75 -11.84 2.51
N THR A 110 -0.47 -12.16 2.91
CA THR A 110 -1.45 -11.19 3.42
C THR A 110 -2.00 -11.65 4.75
N PHE A 111 -2.25 -10.69 5.62
CA PHE A 111 -2.97 -10.90 6.85
C PHE A 111 -4.30 -10.16 6.75
N ALA A 112 -5.40 -10.89 6.74
CA ALA A 112 -6.73 -10.30 6.69
C ALA A 112 -7.39 -10.43 8.06
N THR A 113 -7.92 -9.33 8.58
CA THR A 113 -8.77 -9.30 9.78
C THR A 113 -10.23 -9.13 9.34
N PRO A 114 -11.04 -10.19 9.33
CA PRO A 114 -12.50 -10.09 9.18
C PRO A 114 -13.11 -9.44 10.42
N PRO A 115 -14.30 -8.83 10.35
CA PRO A 115 -15.30 -8.94 9.26
C PRO A 115 -15.12 -7.91 8.13
N ARG A 116 -15.84 -8.12 7.02
CA ARG A 116 -16.13 -7.02 6.07
C ARG A 116 -16.75 -5.88 6.86
N HIS A 117 -16.26 -4.65 6.71
CA HIS A 117 -16.93 -3.50 7.29
C HIS A 117 -18.38 -3.47 6.81
N LEU A 118 -19.33 -3.53 7.75
CA LEU A 118 -20.73 -3.29 7.47
C LEU A 118 -20.91 -1.79 7.24
N HIS A 119 -21.50 -1.43 6.11
CA HIS A 119 -21.83 -0.04 5.80
C HIS A 119 -23.21 0.37 6.37
N SER A 120 -23.99 -0.61 6.84
CA SER A 120 -25.29 -0.44 7.50
C SER A 120 -25.69 -1.71 8.26
N ASN A 121 -26.55 -1.57 9.28
CA ASN A 121 -26.90 -2.66 10.21
C ASN A 121 -27.71 -3.79 9.55
N ASP A 122 -28.37 -3.55 8.42
CA ASP A 122 -29.12 -4.53 7.62
C ASP A 122 -28.22 -5.49 6.83
N GLN A 123 -26.90 -5.30 6.88
CA GLN A 123 -25.91 -6.17 6.22
C GLN A 123 -25.41 -7.33 7.11
N ASP A 124 -25.92 -7.45 8.36
CA ASP A 124 -25.42 -8.36 9.41
C ASP A 124 -25.50 -9.85 9.02
N GLU A 125 -26.49 -10.26 8.22
CA GLU A 125 -26.65 -11.66 7.78
C GLU A 125 -25.54 -12.15 6.82
N LYS A 126 -24.69 -11.26 6.29
CA LYS A 126 -23.59 -11.59 5.36
C LYS A 126 -22.20 -11.57 6.01
N VAL A 127 -22.12 -11.48 7.34
CA VAL A 127 -20.84 -11.45 8.05
C VAL A 127 -20.25 -12.85 8.14
N THR A 128 -19.37 -13.18 7.19
CA THR A 128 -18.49 -14.34 7.30
C THR A 128 -17.46 -14.10 8.39
N HIS A 129 -17.72 -14.65 9.59
CA HIS A 129 -16.77 -14.72 10.68
C HIS A 129 -15.79 -15.88 10.44
N TRP A 130 -14.54 -15.58 10.14
CA TRP A 130 -13.44 -16.54 10.26
C TRP A 130 -12.30 -15.94 11.07
N LEU A 131 -11.41 -16.79 11.60
CA LEU A 131 -10.24 -16.37 12.36
C LEU A 131 -9.31 -15.55 11.45
N SER A 132 -8.78 -14.44 11.98
CA SER A 132 -7.73 -13.68 11.30
C SER A 132 -6.51 -14.59 11.11
N GLY A 133 -5.91 -14.56 9.93
CA GLY A 133 -4.81 -15.47 9.60
C GLY A 133 -4.00 -14.97 8.41
N SER A 134 -2.76 -15.44 8.34
CA SER A 134 -1.90 -15.22 7.18
C SER A 134 -2.30 -16.18 6.06
N VAL A 135 -2.40 -15.65 4.85
CA VAL A 135 -2.68 -16.41 3.63
C VAL A 135 -1.64 -16.01 2.58
N PRO A 136 -1.05 -16.97 1.82
CA PRO A 136 -0.19 -16.65 0.69
C PRO A 136 -0.86 -15.65 -0.27
N TRP A 137 -0.06 -14.78 -0.87
CA TRP A 137 -0.58 -13.76 -1.79
C TRP A 137 -1.28 -14.39 -3.02
N ASP A 138 -0.72 -15.50 -3.51
CA ASP A 138 -1.15 -16.27 -4.69
C ASP A 138 -2.14 -17.40 -4.36
N ALA A 139 -2.65 -17.47 -3.13
CA ALA A 139 -3.62 -18.48 -2.76
C ALA A 139 -4.88 -18.40 -3.63
N THR A 140 -5.47 -19.54 -3.95
CA THR A 140 -6.78 -19.58 -4.62
C THR A 140 -7.91 -19.31 -3.64
N ASP A 141 -9.03 -18.81 -4.14
CA ASP A 141 -10.23 -18.65 -3.33
C ASP A 141 -10.66 -20.02 -2.74
N PRO A 142 -11.05 -20.07 -1.45
CA PRO A 142 -11.60 -21.28 -0.86
C PRO A 142 -12.88 -21.71 -1.61
N LYS A 143 -13.06 -23.02 -1.78
CA LYS A 143 -14.24 -23.62 -2.42
C LYS A 143 -15.48 -23.53 -1.55
#